data_AF-A0A177DW63-F1
#
_entry.id   AF-A0A177DW63-F1
#
_cell.length_a   1.000
_cell.length_b   1.000
_cell.length_c   1.000
_cell.angle_alpha   90.00
_cell.angle_beta   90.00
_cell.angle_gamma   90.00
#
_symmetry.space_group_name_H-M   'P 1'
#
loop_
_entity.id
_entity.type
_entity.pdbx_description
1 polymer ?
#
loop_
_entity_poly.entity_id
_entity_poly.type
_entity_poly.pdbx_seq_one_letter_code
_entity_poly.pdbx_strand_id
1 'polypeptide(L)'
;MSSQATIPEGERKKANVARDANAAERVAGFKVGDKVKMKVIESLEDGSTRTSFRTFTISTAHDNGLRWVYQLSNSEGSLHEDGARFPETELKAA
;
A
#
# COMPACT_ATOMS: atom_id res chain seq x y z
N MET A 1 -51.45 10.69 30.90
CA MET A 1 -51.67 9.70 29.81
C MET A 1 -51.23 10.38 28.52
N SER A 2 -49.96 10.26 28.14
CA SER A 2 -49.39 10.96 26.99
C SER A 2 -49.39 10.05 25.76
N SER A 3 -50.01 10.56 24.69
CA SER A 3 -50.30 9.91 23.42
C SER A 3 -49.04 9.54 22.63
N GLN A 4 -49.01 8.29 22.18
CA GLN A 4 -48.05 7.70 21.26
C GLN A 4 -48.19 8.36 19.88
N ALA A 5 -47.16 9.10 19.46
CA ALA A 5 -47.10 9.69 18.12
C ALA A 5 -46.71 8.62 17.09
N THR A 6 -47.67 8.20 16.28
CA THR A 6 -47.45 7.40 15.07
C THR A 6 -46.80 8.28 14.00
N ILE A 7 -45.61 7.90 13.55
CA ILE A 7 -44.91 8.58 12.44
C ILE A 7 -45.57 8.16 11.12
N PRO A 8 -45.96 9.11 10.24
CA PRO A 8 -46.58 8.81 8.95
C PRO A 8 -45.62 8.07 8.00
N GLU A 9 -46.08 6.97 7.36
CA GLU A 9 -45.29 6.17 6.40
C GLU A 9 -44.84 6.91 5.13
N GLY A 10 -45.29 8.16 4.93
CA GLY A 10 -44.92 9.01 3.79
C GLY A 10 -43.50 9.58 3.85
N GLU A 11 -42.83 9.53 5.01
CA GLU A 11 -41.45 10.02 5.19
C GLU A 11 -40.39 8.91 5.15
N ARG A 12 -40.70 7.74 4.56
CA ARG A 12 -39.64 6.84 4.10
C ARG A 12 -38.94 7.48 2.90
N LYS A 13 -38.14 8.52 3.16
CA LYS A 13 -37.09 8.99 2.28
C LYS A 13 -36.27 7.75 1.96
N LYS A 14 -36.47 7.18 0.77
CA LYS A 14 -35.50 6.26 0.19
C LYS A 14 -34.23 7.06 0.15
N ALA A 15 -33.32 6.78 1.08
CA ALA A 15 -31.97 7.25 0.98
C ALA A 15 -31.47 6.65 -0.34
N ASN A 16 -31.54 7.43 -1.41
CA ASN A 16 -30.67 7.25 -2.55
C ASN A 16 -29.29 7.52 -1.98
N VAL A 17 -28.71 6.49 -1.36
CA VAL A 17 -27.29 6.40 -1.18
C VAL A 17 -26.78 6.34 -2.60
N ALA A 18 -26.49 7.50 -3.17
CA ALA A 18 -25.63 7.59 -4.33
C ALA A 18 -24.45 6.69 -3.96
N ARG A 19 -24.20 5.66 -4.78
CA ARG A 19 -22.96 4.88 -4.69
C ARG A 19 -21.80 5.75 -5.19
N ASP A 20 -21.75 7.00 -4.75
CA ASP A 20 -20.65 7.88 -4.99
C ASP A 20 -19.54 7.48 -4.03
N ALA A 21 -18.56 6.81 -4.65
CA ALA A 21 -17.17 7.18 -4.49
C ALA A 21 -16.51 6.99 -3.11
N ASN A 22 -16.96 6.03 -2.31
CA ASN A 22 -16.14 5.52 -1.19
C ASN A 22 -15.04 4.52 -1.63
N ALA A 23 -14.58 4.59 -2.88
CA ALA A 23 -13.27 4.07 -3.22
C ALA A 23 -12.27 5.13 -2.75
N ALA A 24 -11.97 5.16 -1.44
CA ALA A 24 -10.89 5.99 -0.93
C ALA A 24 -9.63 5.60 -1.71
N GLU A 25 -9.14 6.52 -2.54
CA GLU A 25 -7.88 6.33 -3.26
C GLU A 25 -6.82 5.95 -2.23
N ARG A 26 -6.17 4.81 -2.43
CA ARG A 26 -5.14 4.37 -1.51
C ARG A 26 -4.00 5.37 -1.63
N VAL A 27 -3.59 5.94 -0.51
CA VAL A 27 -2.45 6.87 -0.47
C VAL A 27 -1.16 6.04 -0.39
N ALA A 28 -0.11 6.47 -1.10
CA ALA A 28 1.20 5.84 -1.03
C ALA A 28 1.78 5.96 0.39
N GLY A 29 2.23 4.85 0.98
CA GLY A 29 2.90 4.84 2.27
C GLY A 29 4.34 5.37 2.24
N PHE A 30 4.98 5.37 1.06
CA PHE A 30 6.34 5.90 0.86
C PHE A 30 6.41 6.85 -0.34
N LYS A 31 7.35 7.79 -0.30
CA LYS A 31 7.62 8.75 -1.39
C LYS A 31 8.94 8.44 -2.06
N VAL A 32 9.08 8.89 -3.30
CA VAL A 32 10.37 8.83 -4.02
C VAL A 32 11.44 9.59 -3.22
N GLY A 33 12.59 8.95 -3.03
CA GLY A 33 13.69 9.45 -2.19
C GLY A 33 13.66 8.95 -0.74
N ASP A 34 12.57 8.34 -0.28
CA ASP A 34 12.51 7.77 1.08
C ASP A 34 13.45 6.57 1.20
N LYS A 35 14.07 6.44 2.38
CA LYS A 35 14.86 5.26 2.73
C LYS A 35 13.95 4.22 3.36
N VAL A 36 14.01 3.00 2.84
CA VAL A 36 13.24 1.85 3.32
C VAL A 36 14.16 0.66 3.56
N LYS A 37 13.77 -0.22 4.48
CA LYS A 37 14.39 -1.52 4.73
C LYS A 37 13.53 -2.61 4.10
N MET A 38 14.18 -3.54 3.40
CA MET A 38 13.54 -4.72 2.83
C MET A 38 14.28 -5.97 3.28
N LYS A 39 13.53 -7.05 3.49
CA LYS A 39 14.10 -8.38 3.75
C LYS A 39 14.51 -8.99 2.40
N VAL A 40 15.79 -9.25 2.22
CA VAL A 40 16.36 -9.90 1.04
C VAL A 40 16.75 -11.33 1.40
N ILE A 41 16.36 -12.28 0.55
CA ILE A 41 16.70 -13.69 0.68
C ILE A 41 17.61 -14.05 -0.48
N GLU A 42 18.85 -14.44 -0.19
CA GLU A 42 19.85 -14.81 -1.18
C GLU A 42 20.13 -16.30 -1.09
N SER A 43 20.25 -16.96 -2.24
CA SER A 43 20.69 -18.35 -2.31
C SER A 43 22.22 -18.39 -2.29
N LEU A 44 22.78 -19.25 -1.45
CA LEU A 44 24.22 -19.50 -1.33
C LEU A 44 24.62 -20.70 -2.21
N GLU A 45 25.91 -20.81 -2.51
CA GLU A 45 26.46 -21.86 -3.38
C GLU A 45 26.30 -23.27 -2.79
N ASP A 46 26.22 -23.38 -1.46
CA ASP A 46 25.98 -24.63 -0.74
C ASP A 46 24.50 -25.07 -0.71
N GLY A 47 23.62 -24.34 -1.39
CA GLY A 47 22.18 -24.59 -1.44
C GLY A 47 21.42 -24.07 -0.22
N SER A 48 22.08 -23.43 0.74
CA SER A 48 21.42 -22.74 1.85
C SER A 48 20.93 -21.34 1.42
N THR A 49 20.05 -20.73 2.23
CA THR A 49 19.58 -19.37 1.99
C THR A 49 20.01 -18.44 3.11
N ARG A 50 20.51 -17.26 2.75
CA ARG A 50 20.81 -16.18 3.69
C ARG A 50 19.72 -15.13 3.66
N THR A 51 19.14 -14.86 4.82
CA THR A 51 18.27 -13.70 5.00
C THR A 51 19.09 -12.50 5.50
N SER A 52 18.92 -11.35 4.88
CA SER A 52 19.45 -10.08 5.39
C SER A 52 18.43 -8.95 5.24
N PHE A 53 18.50 -7.95 6.11
CA PHE A 53 17.76 -6.70 5.93
C PHE A 53 18.67 -5.69 5.26
N ARG A 54 18.25 -5.14 4.13
CA ARG A 54 19.00 -4.14 3.37
C ARG A 54 18.22 -2.85 3.30
N THR A 55 18.95 -1.74 3.30
CA THR A 55 18.37 -0.41 3.12
C THR A 55 18.43 -0.02 1.64
N PHE A 56 17.31 0.47 1.12
CA PHE A 56 17.15 0.95 -0.23
C PHE A 56 16.54 2.35 -0.22
N THR A 57 16.63 3.03 -1.35
CA THR A 57 15.92 4.28 -1.61
C THR A 57 14.78 4.01 -2.58
N ILE A 58 13.60 4.60 -2.35
CA ILE A 58 12.50 4.54 -3.31
C ILE A 58 12.87 5.35 -4.55
N SER A 59 12.98 4.68 -5.70
CA SER A 59 13.25 5.31 -7.00
C SER A 59 11.95 5.74 -7.68
N THR A 60 10.93 4.89 -7.67
CA THR A 60 9.60 5.21 -8.21
C THR A 60 8.50 4.60 -7.35
N ALA A 61 7.36 5.27 -7.26
CA ALA A 61 6.13 4.75 -6.66
C ALA A 61 5.05 4.64 -7.76
N HIS A 62 4.32 3.53 -7.77
CA HIS A 62 3.29 3.26 -8.78
C HIS A 62 2.08 2.58 -8.12
N ASP A 63 0.88 3.12 -8.36
CA ASP A 63 -0.36 2.44 -8.01
C ASP A 63 -0.79 1.53 -9.17
N ASN A 64 -0.91 0.23 -8.90
CA ASN A 64 -1.40 -0.74 -9.89
C ASN A 64 -2.91 -1.00 -9.82
N GLY A 65 -3.66 -0.20 -9.05
CA GLY A 65 -5.10 -0.32 -8.85
C GLY A 65 -5.51 -1.25 -7.70
N LEU A 66 -4.57 -2.04 -7.15
CA LEU A 66 -4.81 -2.88 -5.97
C LEU A 66 -3.97 -2.41 -4.77
N ARG A 67 -2.72 -2.03 -5.02
CA ARG A 67 -1.76 -1.57 -4.02
C ARG A 67 -0.65 -0.74 -4.67
N TRP A 68 0.01 0.04 -3.83
CA TRP A 68 1.25 0.68 -4.20
C TRP A 68 2.39 -0.33 -4.30
N VAL A 69 3.13 -0.21 -5.39
CA VAL A 69 4.37 -0.94 -5.63
C VAL A 69 5.49 0.06 -5.90
N TYR A 70 6.70 -0.31 -5.50
CA TYR A 70 7.84 0.59 -5.46
C TYR A 70 9.05 -0.04 -6.12
N GLN A 71 9.75 0.75 -6.90
CA GLN A 71 11.05 0.37 -7.45
C GLN A 71 12.13 0.89 -6.52
N LEU A 72 13.11 0.05 -6.22
CA LEU A 72 14.13 0.33 -5.23
C LEU A 72 15.49 0.57 -5.90
N SER A 73 16.28 1.50 -5.36
CA SER A 73 17.68 1.67 -5.72
C SER A 73 18.58 1.45 -4.51
N ASN A 74 19.78 0.90 -4.72
CA ASN A 74 20.80 0.77 -3.70
C ASN A 74 21.46 2.12 -3.37
N SER A 75 22.42 2.14 -2.45
CA SER A 75 23.17 3.35 -2.06
C SER A 75 23.99 3.98 -3.20
N GLU A 76 24.24 3.24 -4.27
CA GLU A 76 25.01 3.67 -5.44
C GLU A 76 24.09 4.22 -6.55
N GLY A 77 22.77 4.18 -6.35
CA GLY A 77 21.77 4.62 -7.32
C GLY A 77 21.39 3.55 -8.36
N SER A 78 21.98 2.36 -8.29
CA SER A 78 21.63 1.23 -9.15
C SER A 78 20.30 0.61 -8.72
N LEU A 79 19.49 0.24 -9.70
CA LEU A 79 18.19 -0.40 -9.45
C LEU A 79 18.38 -1.79 -8.86
N HIS A 80 17.55 -2.13 -7.88
CA HIS A 80 17.52 -3.46 -7.29
C HIS A 80 16.75 -4.44 -8.19
N GLU A 81 17.27 -5.66 -8.35
CA GLU A 81 16.69 -6.74 -9.17
C GLU A 81 16.25 -6.25 -10.56
N ASP A 82 17.13 -5.55 -11.28
CA ASP A 82 16.89 -5.01 -12.63
C ASP A 82 15.65 -4.11 -12.74
N GLY A 83 15.27 -3.45 -11.64
CA GLY A 83 14.10 -2.57 -11.59
C GLY A 83 12.80 -3.29 -11.25
N ALA A 84 12.87 -4.45 -10.60
CA ALA A 84 11.72 -5.11 -10.03
C ALA A 84 10.93 -4.17 -9.10
N ARG A 85 9.62 -4.43 -8.99
CA ARG A 85 8.70 -3.63 -8.19
C ARG A 85 8.21 -4.45 -7.00
N PHE A 86 8.38 -3.87 -5.81
CA PHE A 86 8.07 -4.51 -4.55
C PHE A 86 6.83 -3.88 -3.93
N PRO A 87 5.90 -4.67 -3.39
CA PRO A 87 4.71 -4.14 -2.72
C PRO A 87 5.09 -3.46 -1.40
N GLU A 88 4.28 -2.47 -0.98
CA GLU A 88 4.46 -1.77 0.29
C GLU A 88 4.66 -2.70 1.49
N THR A 89 3.97 -3.85 1.49
CA THR A 89 3.99 -4.86 2.56
C THR A 89 5.35 -5.50 2.79
N GLU A 90 6.26 -5.44 1.82
CA GLU A 90 7.62 -5.99 1.92
C GLU A 90 8.63 -4.95 2.41
N LEU A 91 8.20 -3.69 2.52
CA LEU A 91 9.04 -2.56 2.88
C LEU A 91 8.73 -2.10 4.31
N LYS A 92 9.74 -1.58 4.99
CA LYS A 92 9.63 -0.93 6.29
C LYS A 92 10.35 0.40 6.25
N ALA A 93 9.88 1.40 6.99
CA ALA A 93 10.65 2.63 7.19
C ALA A 93 12.05 2.29 7.77
N ALA A 94 13.09 2.92 7.22
CA ALA A 94 14.48 2.66 7.60
C ALA A 94 14.86 3.23 8.96
#